data_AF-A0A4U0YTR2-F1
#
_entry.id   AF-A0A4U0YTR2-F1
#
_cell.length_a   1.000
_cell.length_b   1.000
_cell.length_c   1.000
_cell.angle_alpha   90.00
_cell.angle_beta   90.00
_cell.angle_gamma   90.00
#
_symmetry.space_group_name_H-M   'P 1'
#
loop_
_entity.id
_entity.type
_entity.pdbx_description
1 polymer ?
#
loop_
_entity_poly.entity_id
_entity_poly.type
_entity_poly.pdbx_seq_one_letter_code
_entity_poly.pdbx_strand_id
1 'polypeptide(L)' 'MSLRLLDLMEPEETVGNLWHGYASRFAAPEAAAGVAVSLEELRPSVAVIFRALGGKAGAEIAASWLR' A
#
# COMPACT_ATOMS: atom_id res chain seq x y z
N MET A 1 8.15 -9.45 12.61
CA MET A 1 9.42 -9.76 11.96
C MET A 1 10.53 -9.32 12.89
N SER A 2 11.44 -10.22 13.24
CA SER A 2 12.66 -9.89 13.98
C SER A 2 13.70 -9.39 12.97
N LEU A 3 14.07 -8.12 13.04
CA LEU A 3 15.15 -7.56 12.22
C LEU A 3 16.48 -8.10 12.76
N ARG A 4 17.24 -8.86 11.97
CA ARG A 4 18.57 -9.33 12.36
C ARG A 4 19.63 -8.46 11.70
N LEU A 5 20.68 -8.12 12.44
CA LEU A 5 21.79 -7.26 11.98
C LEU A 5 22.42 -7.70 10.65
N LEU A 6 22.42 -9.00 10.36
CA LEU A 6 22.93 -9.55 9.09
C LEU A 6 22.06 -9.21 7.89
N ASP A 7 20.74 -9.05 8.06
CA ASP A 7 19.82 -8.73 6.96
C ASP A 7 20.16 -7.33 6.39
N LEU A 8 20.72 -6.41 7.21
CA LEU A 8 21.15 -5.06 6.77
C LEU A 8 22.33 -5.07 5.78
N MET A 9 23.03 -6.19 5.64
CA MET A 9 24.18 -6.30 4.73
C MET A 9 23.77 -6.53 3.26
N GLU A 10 22.51 -6.92 3.02
CA GLU A 10 21.85 -6.97 1.69
C GLU A 10 20.65 -6.00 1.70
N PRO A 11 20.90 -4.69 1.49
CA PRO A 11 19.89 -3.66 1.73
C PRO A 11 18.66 -3.81 0.83
N GLU A 12 18.83 -4.32 -0.39
CA GLU A 12 17.74 -4.60 -1.33
C GLU A 12 16.82 -5.71 -0.81
N GLU A 13 17.38 -6.77 -0.21
CA GLU A 13 16.60 -7.87 0.36
C GLU A 13 15.90 -7.43 1.65
N THR A 14 16.54 -6.61 2.49
CA THR A 14 15.89 -6.04 3.67
C THR A 14 14.71 -5.15 3.31
N VAL A 15 14.88 -4.24 2.33
CA VAL A 15 13.78 -3.39 1.86
C VAL A 15 12.66 -4.24 1.25
N GLY A 16 13.01 -5.27 0.48
CA GLY A 16 12.07 -6.23 -0.09
C GLY A 16 11.25 -6.96 0.99
N ASN A 17 11.91 -7.46 2.02
CA ASN A 17 11.28 -8.17 3.14
C ASN A 17 10.38 -7.26 3.97
N LEU A 18 10.81 -6.02 4.25
CA LEU A 18 10.01 -5.02 4.94
C LEU A 18 8.76 -4.64 4.15
N TRP A 19 8.93 -4.37 2.85
CA TRP A 19 7.83 -4.08 1.95
C TRP A 19 6.85 -5.25 1.86
N HIS A 20 7.35 -6.48 1.70
CA HIS A 20 6.52 -7.69 1.63
C HIS A 20 5.72 -7.92 2.91
N GLY A 21 6.35 -7.77 4.08
CA GLY A 21 5.68 -7.88 5.38
C GLY A 21 4.62 -6.80 5.60
N TYR A 22 4.85 -5.60 5.09
CA TYR A 22 3.86 -4.53 5.11
C TYR A 22 2.71 -4.78 4.12
N ALA A 23 3.02 -5.15 2.88
CA ALA A 23 2.03 -5.37 1.82
C ALA A 23 1.11 -6.56 2.08
N SER A 24 1.65 -7.66 2.62
CA SER A 24 0.86 -8.85 3.00
C SER A 24 -0.22 -8.55 4.06
N ARG A 25 -0.07 -7.48 4.86
CA ARG A 25 -1.11 -7.03 5.81
C ARG A 25 -2.29 -6.33 5.14
N PHE A 26 -2.14 -5.84 3.91
CA PHE A 26 -3.27 -5.27 3.16
C PHE A 26 -4.28 -6.33 2.72
N ALA A 27 -3.87 -7.60 2.66
CA ALA A 27 -4.74 -8.73 2.35
C ALA A 27 -5.40 -9.35 3.60
N ALA A 28 -5.36 -8.67 4.76
CA ALA A 28 -6.00 -9.17 5.98
C ALA A 28 -7.51 -9.41 5.72
N PRO A 29 -8.02 -10.64 5.92
CA PRO A 29 -9.36 -11.02 5.48
C PRO A 29 -10.51 -10.27 6.18
N GLU A 30 -10.23 -9.63 7.32
CA GLU A 30 -11.25 -9.01 8.16
C GLU A 30 -10.79 -7.60 8.55
N ALA A 31 -11.39 -6.59 7.92
CA ALA A 31 -11.34 -5.24 8.46
C ALA A 31 -12.10 -5.25 9.80
N ALA A 32 -11.50 -4.68 10.85
CA ALA A 32 -12.19 -4.50 12.12
C ALA A 32 -13.50 -3.74 11.88
N ALA A 33 -14.60 -4.20 12.50
CA ALA A 33 -15.92 -3.60 12.33
C ALA A 33 -15.87 -2.09 12.63
N GLY A 34 -16.35 -1.27 11.69
CA GLY A 34 -16.34 0.19 11.80
C GLY A 34 -15.08 0.90 11.27
N VAL A 35 -14.09 0.16 10.73
CA VAL A 35 -12.89 0.74 10.11
C VAL A 35 -12.98 0.81 8.57
N ALA A 36 -14.04 0.25 7.98
CA ALA A 36 -14.28 0.35 6.56
C ALA A 36 -14.60 1.78 6.15
N VAL A 37 -13.96 2.25 5.08
CA VAL A 37 -14.19 3.57 4.45
C VAL A 37 -14.47 3.38 2.97
N SER A 38 -15.28 4.26 2.39
CA SER A 38 -15.53 4.25 0.94
C SER A 38 -14.31 4.73 0.16
N LEU A 39 -14.22 4.33 -1.11
CA LEU A 39 -13.19 4.86 -2.01
C LEU A 39 -13.36 6.37 -2.20
N GLU A 40 -14.59 6.85 -2.22
CA GLU A 40 -14.96 8.26 -2.33
C GLU A 40 -14.29 9.10 -1.23
N GLU A 41 -14.33 8.61 0.01
CA GLU A 41 -13.70 9.26 1.17
C GLU A 41 -12.17 9.33 1.05
N LEU A 42 -11.54 8.27 0.50
CA LEU A 42 -10.09 8.21 0.34
C LEU A 42 -9.56 8.81 -0.97
N ARG A 43 -10.44 9.10 -1.93
CA ARG A 43 -10.07 9.53 -3.30
C ARG A 43 -9.07 10.70 -3.32
N PRO A 44 -9.20 11.76 -2.49
CA PRO A 44 -8.22 12.84 -2.46
C PRO A 44 -6.84 12.38 -2.00
N SER A 45 -6.77 11.57 -0.94
CA SER A 45 -5.51 11.05 -0.38
C SER A 45 -4.82 10.12 -1.37
N VAL A 46 -5.57 9.23 -2.02
CA VAL A 46 -5.03 8.33 -3.06
C VAL A 46 -4.53 9.15 -4.25
N ALA A 47 -5.24 10.21 -4.65
CA ALA A 47 -4.80 11.11 -5.71
C ALA A 47 -3.46 11.80 -5.39
N VAL A 48 -3.28 12.26 -4.15
CA VAL A 48 -2.01 12.87 -3.71
C VAL A 48 -0.86 11.87 -3.84
N ILE A 49 -1.03 10.66 -3.31
CA ILE A 49 0.02 9.62 -3.36
C ILE A 49 0.31 9.22 -4.82
N PHE A 50 -0.72 9.00 -5.63
CA PHE A 50 -0.57 8.66 -7.04
C PHE A 50 0.26 9.72 -7.79
N ARG A 51 0.02 11.00 -7.52
CA ARG A 51 0.77 12.11 -8.11
C ARG A 51 2.20 12.18 -7.60
N ALA A 52 2.41 12.00 -6.29
CA ALA A 52 3.74 11.99 -5.70
C ALA A 52 4.63 10.87 -6.27
N LEU A 53 4.02 9.76 -6.67
CA LEU A 53 4.70 8.63 -7.31
C LEU A 53 4.86 8.79 -8.84
N GLY A 54 4.53 9.96 -9.42
CA GLY A 54 4.72 10.25 -10.84
C GLY A 54 3.50 9.93 -11.74
N GLY A 55 2.32 9.70 -11.17
CA GLY A 55 1.10 9.45 -11.94
C GLY A 55 0.69 10.62 -12.85
N LYS A 56 0.21 10.31 -14.07
CA LYS A 56 -0.14 11.29 -15.12
C LYS A 56 -1.30 12.22 -14.76
N ALA A 57 -1.06 13.54 -14.77
CA ALA A 57 -2.09 14.56 -14.53
C ALA A 57 -3.37 14.33 -15.34
N GLY A 58 -4.53 14.58 -14.73
CA GLY A 58 -5.85 14.36 -15.35
C GLY A 58 -6.33 12.90 -15.40
N ALA A 59 -5.51 11.91 -15.00
CA ALA A 59 -5.98 10.54 -14.85
C ALA A 59 -7.04 10.44 -13.74
N GLU A 60 -8.15 9.77 -14.06
CA GLU A 60 -9.23 9.46 -13.12
C GLU A 60 -8.86 8.24 -12.28
N ILE A 61 -9.11 8.33 -10.98
CA ILE A 61 -9.06 7.18 -10.06
C ILE A 61 -10.49 6.70 -9.94
N ALA A 62 -10.75 5.44 -10.25
CA ALA A 62 -12.06 4.81 -10.17
C ALA A 62 -11.97 3.44 -9.52
N ALA A 63 -13.08 2.93 -8.98
CA ALA A 63 -13.13 1.57 -8.48
C ALA A 63 -12.93 0.61 -9.66
N SER A 64 -11.94 -0.27 -9.56
CA SER A 64 -11.78 -1.39 -10.48
C SER A 64 -12.52 -2.58 -9.88
N TRP A 65 -13.64 -2.93 -10.47
CA TRP A 65 -14.24 -4.23 -10.24
C TRP A 65 -13.48 -5.23 -11.12
N LEU A 66 -12.68 -6.10 -10.53
CA LEU A 66 -12.18 -7.29 -11.22
C LEU A 66 -13.39 -8.16 -11.55
N ARG A 67 -13.60 -8.48 -12.82
CA ARG A 67 -14.37 -9.65 -13.23
C ARG A 67 -13.40 -10.80 -13.47
#